data_AF-A0A6M0Q6T1-F1
#
_entry.id   AF-A0A6M0Q6T1-F1
#
_cell.length_a   1.000
_cell.length_b   1.000
_cell.length_c   1.000
_cell.angle_alpha   90.00
_cell.angle_beta   90.00
_cell.angle_gamma   90.00
#
_symmetry.space_group_name_H-M   'P 1'
#
loop_
_entity.id
_entity.type
_entity.pdbx_description
1 polymer ?
#
loop_
_entity_poly.entity_id
_entity_poly.type
_entity_poly.pdbx_seq_one_letter_code
_entity_poly.pdbx_strand_id
1 'polypeptide(L)'
;MIRDRGNIKWTAMMLPEHVKLLRDWVKEDEFETKPDLDEQKLDQMNEVICEAMAHGAELSITYFDHTQHKTIRGSIHYVDEIHQKLRIVLKEGLVVQIPFHSIVEVTE
;
A
#
# COMPACT_ATOMS: atom_id res chain seq x y z
N MET A 1 -14.71 -7.41 23.55
CA MET A 1 -13.29 -7.63 23.24
C MET A 1 -12.86 -6.53 22.30
N ILE A 2 -11.84 -5.77 22.69
CA ILE A 2 -11.44 -4.50 22.08
C ILE A 2 -11.25 -4.68 20.57
N ARG A 3 -12.02 -3.90 19.79
CA ARG A 3 -11.73 -3.69 18.37
C ARG A 3 -10.51 -2.79 18.34
N ASP A 4 -9.34 -3.41 18.49
CA ASP A 4 -8.05 -2.79 18.24
C ASP A 4 -7.99 -2.49 16.74
N ARG A 5 -8.70 -1.45 16.31
CA ARG A 5 -8.33 -0.74 15.09
C ARG A 5 -7.16 0.13 15.50
N GLY A 6 -6.06 -0.55 15.82
CA GLY A 6 -4.74 0.03 15.95
C GLY A 6 -4.54 0.88 14.71
N ASN A 7 -4.13 2.11 14.93
CA ASN A 7 -3.84 3.06 13.89
C ASN A 7 -2.62 2.52 13.13
N ILE A 8 -2.83 1.63 12.15
CA ILE A 8 -1.75 0.97 11.41
C ILE A 8 -1.08 2.04 10.56
N LYS A 9 0.00 2.60 11.09
CA LYS A 9 0.90 3.50 10.35
C LYS A 9 1.71 2.67 9.36
N TRP A 10 1.11 2.30 8.25
CA TRP A 10 1.79 1.56 7.18
C TRP A 10 2.93 2.40 6.57
N THR A 11 2.95 3.73 6.76
CA THR A 11 4.11 4.56 6.47
C THR A 11 5.37 4.20 7.22
N ALA A 12 5.26 3.73 8.47
CA ALA A 12 6.42 3.28 9.23
C ALA A 12 7.11 2.08 8.56
N MET A 13 6.38 1.31 7.73
CA MET A 13 6.91 0.18 6.95
C MET A 13 7.51 0.62 5.61
N MET A 14 7.13 1.81 5.13
CA MET A 14 7.56 2.39 3.86
C MET A 14 8.64 3.46 4.02
N LEU A 15 9.15 3.68 5.24
CA LEU A 15 10.29 4.57 5.48
C LEU A 15 11.50 4.12 4.64
N PRO A 16 12.30 5.06 4.08
CA PRO A 16 13.42 4.74 3.20
C PRO A 16 14.46 3.80 3.84
N GLU A 17 14.59 3.80 5.16
CA GLU A 17 15.43 2.84 5.91
C GLU A 17 14.88 1.41 5.86
N HIS A 18 13.56 1.22 5.99
CA HIS A 18 12.89 -0.09 5.88
C HIS A 18 12.78 -0.56 4.42
N VAL A 19 12.57 0.35 3.47
CA VAL A 19 12.54 0.07 2.02
C VAL A 19 13.91 -0.39 1.51
N LYS A 20 15.02 0.12 2.08
CA LYS A 20 16.38 -0.40 1.78
C LYS A 20 16.56 -1.86 2.21
N LEU A 21 16.02 -2.27 3.36
CA LEU A 21 16.03 -3.66 3.81
C LEU A 21 15.18 -4.56 2.90
N LEU A 22 14.06 -4.05 2.39
CA LEU A 22 13.19 -4.76 1.43
C LEU A 22 13.83 -4.89 0.03
N ARG A 23 14.67 -3.93 -0.38
CA ARG A 23 15.43 -3.99 -1.65
C ARG A 23 16.42 -5.15 -1.70
N ASP A 24 16.90 -5.66 -0.57
CA ASP A 24 17.87 -6.76 -0.57
C ASP A 24 17.24 -8.12 -0.88
N TRP A 25 15.91 -8.27 -0.74
CA TRP A 25 15.15 -9.48 -1.12
C TRP A 25 14.64 -9.46 -2.56
N VAL A 26 14.55 -8.28 -3.19
CA VAL A 26 14.08 -8.08 -4.58
C VAL A 26 15.28 -7.76 -5.49
N LYS A 27 16.42 -8.41 -5.25
CA LYS A 27 17.55 -8.44 -6.17
C LYS A 27 17.38 -9.66 -7.06
N GLU A 28 16.59 -9.56 -8.13
CA GLU A 28 16.92 -10.30 -9.35
C GLU A 28 16.21 -9.78 -10.61
N ASP A 29 15.06 -9.11 -10.52
CA ASP A 29 14.37 -8.64 -11.73
C ASP A 29 13.80 -7.22 -11.56
N GLU A 30 14.18 -6.33 -12.47
CA GLU A 30 13.50 -5.07 -12.80
C GLU A 30 13.74 -3.87 -11.86
N PHE A 31 15.00 -3.43 -11.85
CA PHE A 31 15.39 -2.04 -11.64
C PHE A 31 15.08 -1.20 -12.90
N GLU A 32 13.81 -0.90 -13.16
CA GLU A 32 13.53 0.20 -14.08
C GLU A 32 12.33 1.02 -13.59
N THR A 33 12.65 2.18 -13.01
CA THR A 33 11.71 3.31 -12.87
C THR A 33 10.60 3.17 -11.82
N LYS A 34 10.89 2.71 -10.59
CA LYS A 34 9.98 3.02 -9.47
C LYS A 34 10.01 4.53 -9.18
N PRO A 35 8.86 5.19 -9.03
CA PRO A 35 8.81 6.57 -8.58
C PRO A 35 9.37 6.65 -7.15
N ASP A 36 10.33 7.53 -6.93
CA ASP A 36 10.78 7.87 -5.57
C ASP A 36 9.57 8.50 -4.85
N LEU A 37 9.00 7.77 -3.88
CA LEU A 37 7.97 8.32 -3.01
C LEU A 37 8.68 9.11 -1.91
N ASP A 38 8.65 10.43 -2.01
CA ASP A 38 9.10 11.31 -0.95
C ASP A 38 8.27 11.10 0.34
N GLU A 39 8.88 11.40 1.49
CA GLU A 39 8.28 11.21 2.83
C GLU A 39 6.92 11.91 2.96
N GLN A 40 6.76 13.08 2.34
CA GLN A 40 5.50 13.82 2.34
C GLN A 40 4.38 13.07 1.61
N LYS A 41 4.71 12.40 0.48
CA LYS A 41 3.72 11.64 -0.29
C LYS A 41 3.31 10.36 0.45
N LEU A 42 4.26 9.72 1.12
CA LEU A 42 3.99 8.59 2.01
C LEU A 42 3.04 8.99 3.14
N ASP A 43 3.29 10.11 3.81
CA ASP A 43 2.45 10.60 4.91
C ASP A 43 1.01 10.90 4.44
N GLN A 44 0.86 11.57 3.29
CA GLN A 44 -0.45 11.82 2.68
C GLN A 44 -1.22 10.54 2.39
N MET A 45 -0.57 9.57 1.76
CA MET A 45 -1.19 8.27 1.52
C MET A 45 -1.58 7.61 2.85
N ASN A 46 -0.81 7.83 3.93
CA ASN A 46 -1.11 7.27 5.24
C ASN A 46 -2.43 7.78 5.78
N GLU A 47 -2.62 9.09 5.74
CA GLU A 47 -3.83 9.74 6.20
C GLU A 47 -5.03 9.21 5.42
N VAL A 48 -4.94 9.17 4.09
CA VAL A 48 -6.00 8.66 3.20
C VAL A 48 -6.36 7.20 3.52
N ILE A 49 -5.35 6.34 3.68
CA ILE A 49 -5.57 4.92 4.00
C ILE A 49 -6.19 4.75 5.40
N CYS A 50 -5.67 5.46 6.40
CA CYS A 50 -6.20 5.40 7.77
C CYS A 50 -7.64 5.89 7.82
N GLU A 51 -7.96 6.98 7.13
CA GLU A 51 -9.31 7.52 7.05
C GLU A 51 -10.25 6.51 6.36
N ALA A 52 -9.85 5.97 5.22
CA ALA A 52 -10.66 4.97 4.53
C ALA A 52 -10.88 3.69 5.34
N MET A 53 -9.88 3.22 6.10
CA MET A 53 -10.04 2.07 6.99
C MET A 53 -10.95 2.38 8.19
N ALA A 54 -10.94 3.62 8.69
CA ALA A 54 -11.82 4.06 9.77
C ALA A 54 -13.28 4.12 9.31
N HIS A 55 -13.51 4.70 8.13
CA HIS A 55 -14.84 4.94 7.56
C HIS A 55 -15.36 3.79 6.69
N GLY A 56 -14.51 2.82 6.33
CA GLY A 56 -14.83 1.79 5.34
C GLY A 56 -14.99 2.36 3.93
N ALA A 57 -14.30 3.46 3.63
CA ALA A 57 -14.38 4.10 2.32
C ALA A 57 -13.68 3.28 1.24
N GLU A 58 -14.11 3.46 0.00
CA GLU A 58 -13.44 2.90 -1.17
C GLU A 58 -12.36 3.87 -1.63
N LEU A 59 -11.15 3.37 -1.85
CA LEU A 59 -10.03 4.14 -2.38
C LEU A 59 -9.67 3.65 -3.77
N SER A 60 -9.08 4.53 -4.56
CA SER A 60 -8.41 4.22 -5.81
C SER A 60 -6.90 4.06 -5.53
N ILE A 61 -6.41 2.83 -5.63
CA ILE A 61 -5.00 2.48 -5.43
C ILE A 61 -4.35 2.27 -6.80
N THR A 62 -3.32 3.05 -7.09
CA THR A 62 -2.46 2.86 -8.27
C THR A 62 -1.18 2.16 -7.85
N TYR A 63 -0.87 1.04 -8.51
CA TYR A 63 0.32 0.24 -8.29
C TYR A 63 1.07 -0.03 -9.58
N PHE A 64 2.38 -0.21 -9.47
CA PHE A 64 3.26 -0.58 -10.57
C PHE A 64 3.42 -2.10 -10.63
N ASP A 65 2.98 -2.68 -11.74
CA ASP A 65 3.10 -4.10 -12.04
C ASP A 65 4.09 -4.27 -13.19
N HIS A 66 5.40 -4.24 -12.87
CA HIS A 66 6.60 -4.49 -13.71
C HIS A 66 6.66 -3.76 -15.07
N THR A 67 5.64 -3.90 -15.88
CA THR A 67 5.43 -3.32 -17.21
C THR A 67 4.47 -2.12 -17.25
N GLN A 68 3.54 -1.99 -16.30
CA GLN A 68 2.52 -0.92 -16.36
C GLN A 68 1.95 -0.48 -15.01
N HIS A 69 1.44 0.75 -14.97
CA HIS A 69 0.65 1.27 -13.87
C HIS A 69 -0.76 0.68 -13.96
N LYS A 70 -1.22 0.06 -12.88
CA LYS A 70 -2.57 -0.46 -12.73
C LYS A 70 -3.28 0.27 -11.61
N THR A 71 -4.50 0.71 -11.88
CA THR A 71 -5.35 1.36 -10.87
C THR A 71 -6.51 0.45 -10.55
N ILE A 72 -6.72 0.19 -9.27
CA ILE A 72 -7.86 -0.58 -8.77
C ILE A 72 -8.64 0.26 -7.77
N ARG A 73 -9.94 0.01 -7.69
CA ARG A 73 -10.83 0.69 -6.73
C ARG A 73 -11.43 -0.31 -5.76
N GLY A 74 -11.22 -0.10 -4.48
CA GLY A 74 -11.75 -0.97 -3.44
C GLY A 74 -11.46 -0.47 -2.03
N SER A 75 -12.02 -1.17 -1.05
CA SER A 75 -11.82 -0.86 0.35
C SER A 75 -10.63 -1.64 0.91
N ILE A 76 -9.79 -0.97 1.69
CA ILE A 76 -8.67 -1.61 2.37
C ILE A 76 -9.23 -2.41 3.55
N HIS A 77 -9.09 -3.72 3.47
CA HIS A 77 -9.64 -4.62 4.48
C HIS A 77 -8.62 -4.92 5.57
N TYR A 78 -7.35 -5.16 5.18
CA TYR A 78 -6.29 -5.51 6.11
C TYR A 78 -4.90 -5.21 5.53
N VAL A 79 -3.96 -4.89 6.41
CA VAL A 79 -2.56 -4.64 6.10
C VAL A 79 -1.76 -5.84 6.60
N ASP A 80 -1.19 -6.64 5.70
CA ASP A 80 -0.36 -7.78 6.06
C ASP A 80 1.07 -7.31 6.34
N GLU A 81 1.35 -7.03 7.60
CA GLU A 81 2.64 -6.49 8.07
C GLU A 81 3.78 -7.52 7.91
N ILE A 82 3.46 -8.81 7.97
CA ILE A 82 4.45 -9.89 7.85
C ILE A 82 4.90 -10.01 6.39
N HIS A 83 3.94 -10.05 5.45
CA HIS A 83 4.23 -10.21 4.04
C HIS A 83 4.39 -8.88 3.29
N GLN A 84 4.22 -7.77 3.98
CA GLN A 84 4.29 -6.41 3.43
C GLN A 84 3.33 -6.19 2.25
N LYS A 85 2.08 -6.65 2.40
CA LYS A 85 1.03 -6.62 1.36
C LYS A 85 -0.26 -5.98 1.87
N LEU A 86 -0.87 -5.14 1.05
CA LEU A 86 -2.18 -4.55 1.30
C LEU A 86 -3.27 -5.48 0.74
N ARG A 87 -4.24 -5.89 1.57
CA ARG A 87 -5.44 -6.61 1.13
C ARG A 87 -6.55 -5.62 0.83
N ILE A 88 -6.92 -5.56 -0.44
CA ILE A 88 -7.94 -4.66 -0.97
C ILE A 88 -9.12 -5.50 -1.45
N VAL A 89 -10.33 -5.12 -1.04
CA VAL A 89 -11.58 -5.76 -1.46
C VAL A 89 -12.23 -4.87 -2.51
N LEU A 90 -12.34 -5.36 -3.73
CA LEU A 90 -13.01 -4.68 -4.84
C LEU A 90 -14.54 -4.80 -4.71
N LYS A 91 -15.27 -3.96 -5.45
CA LYS A 91 -16.76 -3.96 -5.48
C LYS A 91 -17.38 -5.32 -5.81
N GLU A 92 -16.69 -6.13 -6.61
CA GLU A 92 -17.16 -7.46 -7.03
C GLU A 92 -16.94 -8.54 -5.96
N GLY A 93 -16.45 -8.17 -4.77
CA GLY A 93 -16.06 -9.12 -3.72
C GLY A 93 -14.71 -9.80 -3.97
N LEU A 94 -14.01 -9.39 -5.03
CA LEU A 94 -12.66 -9.85 -5.36
C LEU A 94 -11.65 -9.26 -4.37
N VAL A 95 -10.79 -10.11 -3.83
CA VAL A 95 -9.70 -9.70 -2.92
C VAL A 95 -8.39 -9.69 -3.69
N VAL A 96 -7.72 -8.54 -3.71
CA VAL A 96 -6.41 -8.36 -4.34
C VAL A 96 -5.38 -8.08 -3.25
N GLN A 97 -4.20 -8.69 -3.40
CA GLN A 97 -3.05 -8.44 -2.52
C GLN A 97 -1.97 -7.70 -3.29
N ILE A 98 -1.65 -6.47 -2.87
CA ILE A 98 -0.65 -5.64 -3.53
C ILE A 98 0.51 -5.40 -2.58
N PRO A 99 1.78 -5.68 -2.97
CA PRO A 99 2.93 -5.38 -2.13
C PRO A 99 3.08 -3.86 -1.95
N PHE A 100 3.42 -3.41 -0.74
CA PHE A 100 3.48 -1.98 -0.42
C PHE A 100 4.46 -1.23 -1.33
N HIS A 101 5.60 -1.84 -1.64
CA HIS A 101 6.63 -1.27 -2.50
C HIS A 101 6.20 -1.01 -3.94
N SER A 102 5.06 -1.58 -4.37
CA SER A 102 4.52 -1.38 -5.71
C SER A 102 3.44 -0.32 -5.73
N ILE A 103 2.92 0.11 -4.58
CA ILE A 103 1.92 1.17 -4.51
C ILE A 103 2.60 2.49 -4.85
N VAL A 104 2.03 3.22 -5.80
CA VAL A 104 2.53 4.51 -6.30
C VAL A 104 1.67 5.66 -5.80
N GLU A 105 0.36 5.43 -5.69
CA GLU A 105 -0.59 6.48 -5.34
C GLU A 105 -1.86 5.89 -4.75
N VAL A 106 -2.47 6.64 -3.83
CA VAL A 106 -3.76 6.31 -3.22
C VAL A 106 -4.59 7.59 -3.19
N THR A 107 -5.80 7.53 -3.77
CA THR A 107 -6.76 8.63 -3.83
C THR A 107 -8.15 8.18 -3.40
N GLU A 108 -8.97 9.11 -2.92
CA GLU A 108 -10.38 8.91 -2.54
C GLU A 108 -11.34 8.81 -3.75
#